data_AF-W9YUI7-F1
#
_entry.id   AF-W9YUI7-F1
#
_cell.length_a   1.000
_cell.length_b   1.000
_cell.length_c   1.000
_cell.angle_alpha   90.00
_cell.angle_beta   90.00
_cell.angle_gamma   90.00
#
_symmetry.space_group_name_H-M   'P 1'
#
loop_
_entity.id
_entity.type
_entity.pdbx_description
1 polymer ?
#
loop_
_entity_poly.entity_id
_entity_poly.type
_entity_poly.pdbx_seq_one_letter_code
_entity_poly.pdbx_strand_id
1 'polypeptide(L)' 'MRKILKAHSRKKVGKGVEPLVLLNYVLFIEEIIQNASRRARVDGEKLATAKDIRKVTMV' A
#
# COMPACT_ATOMS: atom_id res chain seq x y z
N MET A 1 -3.05 12.91 5.42
CA MET A 1 -1.66 12.42 5.41
C MET A 1 -0.73 13.27 6.29
N ARG A 2 -0.78 14.60 6.22
CA ARG A 2 0.06 15.50 7.03
C ARG A 2 0.12 15.23 8.54
N LYS A 3 -1.03 14.93 9.18
CA LYS A 3 -1.09 14.63 10.62
C LYS A 3 -0.24 13.39 10.97
N ILE A 4 -0.37 12.32 10.19
CA ILE A 4 0.39 11.08 10.32
C ILE A 4 1.88 11.37 10.16
N LEU A 5 2.26 12.10 9.11
CA LEU A 5 3.66 12.46 8.87
C LEU A 5 4.27 13.27 10.03
N LYS A 6 3.55 14.24 10.58
CA LYS A 6 4.03 15.01 11.74
C LYS A 6 4.17 14.15 12.99
N ALA A 7 3.23 13.24 13.22
CA ALA A 7 3.24 12.35 14.39
C ALA A 7 4.40 11.34 14.35
N HIS A 8 4.72 10.80 13.17
CA HIS A 8 5.65 9.67 13.05
C HIS A 8 7.05 10.02 12.53
N SER A 9 7.23 11.15 11.84
CA SER A 9 8.54 11.51 11.28
C SER A 9 9.53 12.05 12.31
N ARG A 10 9.06 12.60 13.43
CA ARG A 10 9.88 13.40 14.38
C ARG A 10 10.66 14.55 13.69
N LYS A 11 10.16 15.04 12.55
CA LYS A 11 10.78 16.10 11.74
C LYS A 11 9.77 17.20 11.37
N LYS A 12 10.28 18.37 11.00
CA LYS A 12 9.45 19.40 10.36
C LYS A 12 9.05 18.91 8.96
N VAL A 13 7.76 18.88 8.67
CA VAL A 13 7.22 18.42 7.38
C VAL A 13 7.07 19.62 6.43
N GLY A 14 7.87 19.64 5.35
CA GLY A 14 7.79 20.66 4.30
C GLY A 14 6.56 20.49 3.39
N LYS A 15 6.21 21.54 2.63
CA LYS A 15 4.99 21.57 1.79
C LYS A 15 4.97 20.47 0.72
N GLY A 16 6.12 20.12 0.14
CA GLY A 16 6.24 19.10 -0.92
C GLY A 16 6.31 17.65 -0.45
N VAL A 17 6.42 17.40 0.85
CA VAL A 17 6.56 16.02 1.38
C VAL A 17 5.26 15.23 1.25
N GLU A 18 4.13 15.89 1.48
CA GLU A 18 2.83 15.22 1.51
C GLU A 18 2.41 14.61 0.16
N PRO A 19 2.53 15.32 -0.98
CA PRO A 19 2.28 14.72 -2.29
C PRO A 19 3.18 13.53 -2.62
N LEU A 20 4.48 13.60 -2.27
CA LEU A 20 5.44 12.53 -2.55
C LEU A 20 5.14 11.26 -1.76
N VAL A 21 4.83 11.40 -0.47
CA VAL A 21 4.43 10.27 0.38
C VAL A 21 3.12 9.68 -0.11
N LEU A 22 2.16 10.52 -0.53
CA LEU A 22 0.90 10.04 -1.07
C LEU A 22 1.11 9.22 -2.34
N LEU A 23 1.93 9.72 -3.27
CA LEU A 23 2.27 9.01 -4.50
C LEU A 23 2.93 7.66 -4.20
N ASN A 24 3.92 7.65 -3.31
CA ASN A 24 4.59 6.40 -2.92
C ASN A 24 3.62 5.40 -2.27
N TYR A 25 2.70 5.87 -1.42
CA TYR A 25 1.66 5.04 -0.82
C TYR A 25 0.70 4.45 -1.86
N VAL A 26 0.26 5.25 -2.84
CA VAL A 26 -0.63 4.76 -3.91
C VAL A 26 0.06 3.69 -4.75
N LEU A 27 1.32 3.92 -5.16
CA LEU A 27 2.11 2.94 -5.91
C LEU A 27 2.29 1.63 -5.13
N PHE A 28 2.53 1.73 -3.82
CA PHE A 28 2.62 0.57 -2.93
C PHE A 28 1.30 -0.22 -2.87
N ILE A 29 0.15 0.47 -2.77
CA ILE A 29 -1.16 -0.18 -2.78
C ILE A 29 -1.44 -0.84 -4.14
N GLU A 30 -1.11 -0.19 -5.25
CA GLU A 30 -1.25 -0.76 -6.59
C GLU A 30 -0.45 -2.07 -6.73
N GLU A 31 0.79 -2.08 -6.26
CA GLU A 31 1.63 -3.28 -6.26
C GLU A 31 1.01 -4.42 -5.44
N ILE A 32 0.52 -4.13 -4.22
CA ILE A 32 -0.16 -5.12 -3.38
C ILE A 32 -1.38 -5.70 -4.10
N ILE A 33 -2.22 -4.85 -4.68
CA ILE A 33 -3.44 -5.30 -5.36
C ILE A 33 -3.12 -6.11 -6.60
N GLN A 34 -2.09 -5.74 -7.38
CA GLN A 34 -1.64 -6.53 -8.52
C GLN A 34 -1.14 -7.92 -8.10
N ASN A 35 -0.32 -7.98 -7.05
CA ASN A 35 0.21 -9.23 -6.52
C ASN A 35 -0.89 -10.12 -5.93
N ALA A 36 -1.80 -9.55 -5.14
CA ALA A 36 -2.94 -10.25 -4.58
C ALA A 36 -3.87 -10.78 -5.70
N SER A 37 -4.12 -9.98 -6.74
CA SER A 37 -4.92 -10.40 -7.89
C SER A 37 -4.26 -11.53 -8.69
N ARG A 38 -2.93 -11.50 -8.85
CA ARG A 38 -2.19 -12.63 -9.44
C ARG A 38 -2.34 -13.88 -8.58
N ARG A 39 -2.25 -13.76 -7.26
CA ARG A 39 -2.41 -14.91 -6.35
C ARG A 39 -3.82 -15.49 -6.39
N ALA A 40 -4.84 -14.64 -6.33
CA ALA A 40 -6.23 -15.06 -6.44
C ALA A 40 -6.48 -15.88 -7.73
N ARG A 41 -5.94 -15.42 -8.87
CA ARG A 41 -6.04 -16.16 -10.15
C ARG A 41 -5.34 -17.53 -10.10
N VAL A 42 -4.17 -17.63 -9.47
CA VAL A 42 -3.46 -18.92 -9.29
C VAL A 42 -4.29 -19.89 -8.45
N ASP A 43 -4.98 -19.36 -7.43
CA ASP A 43 -5.83 -20.14 -6.53
C ASP A 43 -7.24 -20.42 -7.15
N GLY A 44 -7.49 -19.98 -8.39
CA GLY A 44 -8.76 -20.19 -9.10
C GLY A 44 -9.87 -19.20 -8.73
N GLU A 45 -9.56 -18.17 -7.93
CA GLU A 45 -10.47 -17.14 -7.48
C GLU A 45 -10.62 -16.02 -8.54
N LYS A 46 -11.86 -15.54 -8.75
CA LYS A 46 -12.16 -14.47 -9.72
C LYS A 46 -11.78 -13.07 -9.23
N LEU A 47 -11.78 -12.86 -7.92
CA LEU A 47 -11.53 -11.57 -7.27
C LEU A 47 -10.51 -11.77 -6.16
N ALA A 48 -9.63 -10.78 -5.96
CA ALA A 48 -8.72 -10.78 -4.84
C ALA A 48 -9.48 -10.60 -3.52
N THR A 49 -9.16 -11.43 -2.53
CA THR A 49 -9.74 -11.37 -1.20
C THR A 49 -8.71 -10.89 -0.17
N ALA A 50 -9.18 -10.64 1.06
CA ALA A 50 -8.30 -10.29 2.18
C ALA A 50 -7.22 -11.37 2.46
N LYS A 51 -7.52 -12.64 2.14
CA LYS A 51 -6.57 -13.75 2.28
C LYS A 51 -5.39 -13.60 1.31
N ASP A 52 -5.66 -13.19 0.06
CA ASP A 52 -4.61 -12.98 -0.95
C ASP A 52 -3.73 -11.79 -0.59
N ILE A 53 -4.33 -10.71 -0.09
CA ILE A 53 -3.59 -9.55 0.42
C ILE A 53 -2.67 -9.97 1.57
N ARG A 54 -3.16 -10.77 2.53
CA ARG A 54 -2.32 -11.28 3.63
C ARG A 54 -1.14 -12.10 3.13
N LYS A 55 -1.35 -13.00 2.16
CA LYS A 55 -0.28 -13.84 1.60
C LYS A 55 0.84 -13.04 0.93
N VAL A 56 0.52 -11.88 0.34
CA VAL A 56 1.53 -11.04 -0.35
C VAL A 56 2.14 -9.98 0.55
N THR A 57 1.64 -9.79 1.79
CA THR A 57 2.14 -8.79 2.75
C THR A 57 2.80 -9.39 3.98
N MET A 58 2.42 -10.61 4.37
CA MET A 58 3.00 -11.34 5.50
C MET A 58 3.73 -12.56 4.95
N VAL A 59 5.05 -12.44 4.81
CA VAL A 59 5.97 -13.57 4.57
C VAL A 59 6.29 -14.24 5.89
#